data_AF-A0A6F9BF70-F1
#
_entry.id   AF-A0A6F9BF70-F1
#
_cell.length_a   1.000
_cell.length_b   1.000
_cell.length_c   1.000
_cell.angle_alpha   90.00
_cell.angle_beta   90.00
_cell.angle_gamma   90.00
#
_symmetry.space_group_name_H-M   'P 1'
#
loop_
_entity.id
_entity.type
_entity.pdbx_description
1 polymer ?
#
loop_
_entity_poly.entity_id
_entity_poly.type
_entity_poly.pdbx_seq_one_letter_code
_entity_poly.pdbx_strand_id
1 'polypeptide(L)'
;MDVVVCKKHRGHQEFAVQAQHLKLSDLGLRLKAQGFHNNYLFKDNIPEYPRPEFRPSIAKGGFRARDREEGPEGLDMLWWSLSLGAEEMASAEQRLLQARYPDRTEEQAREQTSFLQRFATSPAFLDTSRLGSYRFTFPLDELLKRYRERLCVGHEPILHVNETVLYKQEVMYSVLVHSHFNNDLFENFKLVPKPYQNQDVTHLIPDPQKHQFYVWDNIAVAFQMDDSQMLTFDMYNLRDHLRFCEPGQPQISPDCEFTTYDEAKEMVDCYWPYYHTPLY
;
A
#
# COMPACT_ATOMS: atom_id res chain seq x y z
N MET A 1 -1.92 -14.93 -23.28
CA MET A 1 -2.65 -15.29 -22.04
C MET A 1 -1.66 -15.14 -20.93
N ASP A 2 -1.81 -14.11 -20.11
CA ASP A 2 -0.79 -13.75 -19.12
C ASP A 2 -0.96 -14.64 -17.90
N VAL A 3 0.12 -15.34 -17.59
CA VAL A 3 0.16 -16.48 -16.66
C VAL A 3 0.21 -15.97 -15.23
N VAL A 4 -0.52 -16.62 -14.32
CA VAL A 4 -0.35 -16.41 -12.88
C VAL A 4 0.95 -17.08 -12.47
N VAL A 5 1.93 -16.29 -12.01
CA VAL A 5 3.22 -16.82 -11.56
C VAL A 5 3.13 -17.12 -10.06
N CYS A 6 3.42 -18.35 -9.67
CA CYS A 6 3.61 -18.71 -8.27
C CYS A 6 5.04 -18.34 -7.87
N LYS A 7 5.20 -17.21 -7.17
CA LYS A 7 6.49 -16.78 -6.60
C LYS A 7 6.67 -17.40 -5.21
N LYS A 8 7.92 -17.63 -4.81
CA LYS A 8 8.29 -17.93 -3.42
C LYS A 8 9.11 -16.77 -2.88
N HIS A 9 8.51 -15.93 -2.05
CA HIS A 9 9.14 -14.73 -1.51
C HIS A 9 9.08 -14.73 0.02
N ARG A 10 10.17 -14.36 0.69
CA ARG A 10 10.33 -14.41 2.16
C ARG A 10 9.85 -15.73 2.81
N GLY A 11 10.01 -16.86 2.12
CA GLY A 11 9.57 -18.19 2.59
C GLY A 11 8.08 -18.51 2.36
N HIS A 12 7.29 -17.58 1.83
CA HIS A 12 5.87 -17.72 1.57
C HIS A 12 5.56 -17.87 0.07
N GLN A 13 4.46 -18.54 -0.26
CA GLN A 13 3.94 -18.60 -1.62
C GLN A 13 2.95 -17.46 -1.86
N GLU A 14 3.13 -16.79 -2.99
CA GLU A 14 2.28 -15.69 -3.47
C GLU A 14 2.01 -15.89 -4.97
N PHE A 15 0.89 -15.35 -5.46
CA PHE A 15 0.48 -15.48 -6.85
C PHE A 15 0.45 -14.12 -7.52
N ALA A 16 1.27 -13.90 -8.54
CA ALA A 16 1.41 -12.61 -9.22
C ALA A 16 0.88 -12.65 -10.67
N VAL A 17 0.31 -11.53 -11.13
CA VAL A 17 0.01 -11.28 -12.54
C VAL A 17 0.58 -9.91 -12.93
N GLN A 18 1.55 -9.92 -13.84
CA GLN A 18 2.25 -8.71 -14.31
C GLN A 18 1.42 -7.89 -15.32
N ALA A 19 1.80 -6.62 -15.44
CA ALA A 19 1.25 -5.56 -16.29
C ALA A 19 -0.26 -5.28 -16.12
N GLN A 20 -0.90 -5.82 -15.08
CA GLN A 20 -2.36 -5.82 -14.90
C GLN A 20 -2.80 -5.65 -13.44
N HIS A 21 -3.80 -4.78 -13.23
CA HIS A 21 -4.66 -4.78 -12.05
C HIS A 21 -5.92 -5.58 -12.38
N LEU A 22 -6.10 -6.73 -11.76
CA LEU A 22 -7.24 -7.62 -11.98
C LEU A 22 -8.30 -7.44 -10.91
N LYS A 23 -9.58 -7.47 -11.30
CA LYS A 23 -10.66 -7.65 -10.32
C LYS A 23 -10.51 -9.01 -9.66
N LEU A 24 -10.94 -9.13 -8.40
CA LEU A 24 -10.91 -10.39 -7.64
C LEU A 24 -11.60 -11.56 -8.39
N SER A 25 -12.67 -11.28 -9.13
CA SER A 25 -13.34 -12.24 -10.02
C SER A 25 -12.40 -12.82 -11.08
N ASP A 26 -11.65 -11.94 -11.74
CA ASP A 26 -10.87 -12.27 -12.93
C ASP A 26 -9.56 -12.96 -12.52
N LEU A 27 -8.96 -12.49 -11.42
CA LEU A 27 -7.88 -13.16 -10.71
C LEU A 27 -8.29 -14.57 -10.27
N GLY A 28 -9.51 -14.72 -9.73
CA GLY A 28 -10.07 -16.01 -9.30
C GLY A 28 -10.28 -16.99 -10.44
N LEU A 29 -10.75 -16.50 -11.60
CA LEU A 29 -10.85 -17.30 -12.82
C LEU A 29 -9.47 -17.76 -13.31
N ARG A 30 -8.46 -16.89 -13.29
CA ARG A 30 -7.09 -17.27 -13.70
C ARG A 30 -6.46 -18.31 -12.77
N LEU A 31 -6.61 -18.16 -11.44
CA LEU A 31 -6.12 -19.16 -10.48
C LEU A 31 -6.79 -20.52 -10.70
N LYS A 32 -8.14 -20.55 -10.84
CA LYS A 32 -8.90 -21.79 -11.11
C LYS A 32 -8.44 -22.47 -12.41
N ALA A 33 -8.21 -21.69 -13.47
CA ALA A 33 -7.74 -22.21 -14.76
C ALA A 33 -6.34 -22.87 -14.70
N GLN A 34 -5.53 -22.53 -13.68
CA GLN A 34 -4.18 -23.09 -13.46
C GLN A 34 -4.13 -24.08 -12.29
N GLY A 35 -5.27 -24.45 -11.70
CA GLY A 35 -5.35 -25.38 -10.57
C GLY A 35 -4.81 -24.80 -9.24
N PHE A 36 -4.64 -23.49 -9.14
CA PHE A 36 -4.21 -22.83 -7.91
C PHE A 36 -5.38 -22.58 -6.96
N HIS A 37 -5.15 -22.89 -5.68
CA HIS A 37 -6.12 -22.70 -4.60
C HIS A 37 -5.64 -21.61 -3.64
N ASN A 38 -6.55 -20.71 -3.25
CA ASN A 38 -6.29 -19.66 -2.29
C ASN A 38 -7.56 -19.41 -1.44
N ASN A 39 -7.41 -19.45 -0.11
CA ASN A 39 -8.53 -19.40 0.83
C ASN A 39 -9.09 -17.97 1.06
N TYR A 40 -8.35 -16.93 0.65
CA TYR A 40 -8.82 -15.54 0.69
C TYR A 40 -9.76 -15.27 -0.50
N LEU A 41 -9.29 -15.58 -1.71
CA LEU A 41 -9.97 -15.24 -2.96
C LEU A 41 -11.24 -16.06 -3.21
N PHE A 42 -11.31 -17.29 -2.69
CA PHE A 42 -12.46 -18.19 -2.85
C PHE A 42 -13.34 -18.28 -1.59
N LYS A 43 -13.38 -17.21 -0.77
CA LYS A 43 -14.29 -17.16 0.37
C LYS A 43 -15.70 -16.77 -0.09
N ASP A 44 -16.60 -17.75 -0.14
CA ASP A 44 -17.97 -17.58 -0.66
C ASP A 44 -18.89 -16.68 0.21
N ASN A 45 -18.41 -16.19 1.35
CA ASN A 45 -19.15 -15.39 2.32
C ASN A 45 -18.45 -14.05 2.64
N ILE A 46 -18.05 -13.30 1.60
CA ILE A 46 -17.62 -11.91 1.79
C ILE A 46 -18.89 -11.05 1.92
N PRO A 47 -19.12 -10.37 3.07
CA PRO A 47 -20.28 -9.51 3.24
C PRO A 47 -20.16 -8.25 2.38
N GLU A 48 -21.28 -7.58 2.10
CA GLU A 48 -21.24 -6.26 1.48
C GLU A 48 -20.51 -5.24 2.37
N TYR A 49 -19.84 -4.29 1.71
CA TYR A 49 -18.98 -3.30 2.34
C TYR A 49 -18.99 -1.99 1.54
N PRO A 50 -18.73 -0.84 2.17
CA PRO A 50 -18.72 0.46 1.50
C PRO A 50 -17.53 0.58 0.54
N ARG A 51 -17.79 1.15 -0.65
CA ARG A 51 -16.81 1.39 -1.70
C ARG A 51 -16.51 2.90 -1.85
N PRO A 52 -15.88 3.54 -0.86
CA PRO A 52 -15.54 4.96 -0.95
C PRO A 52 -14.37 5.20 -1.91
N GLU A 53 -14.29 6.38 -2.50
CA GLU A 53 -13.11 6.83 -3.24
C GLU A 53 -12.06 7.34 -2.26
N PHE A 54 -11.05 6.52 -1.96
CA PHE A 54 -9.88 6.93 -1.19
C PHE A 54 -8.89 7.71 -2.06
N ARG A 55 -8.24 8.71 -1.44
CA ARG A 55 -7.19 9.52 -2.06
C ARG A 55 -5.97 9.52 -1.14
N PRO A 56 -5.08 8.52 -1.25
CA PRO A 56 -3.91 8.42 -0.40
C PRO A 56 -2.96 9.58 -0.65
N SER A 57 -2.61 10.28 0.42
CA SER A 57 -1.63 11.38 0.46
C SER A 57 -0.25 10.90 0.92
N ILE A 58 -0.20 9.78 1.65
CA ILE A 58 0.95 9.29 2.42
C ILE A 58 1.34 7.89 1.96
N ALA A 59 2.64 7.60 2.03
CA ALA A 59 3.20 6.28 1.82
C ALA A 59 4.10 5.86 3.01
N LYS A 60 4.04 4.58 3.37
CA LYS A 60 4.79 3.93 4.45
C LYS A 60 5.82 2.96 3.86
N GLY A 61 7.08 3.08 4.27
CA GLY A 61 8.21 2.27 3.80
C GLY A 61 9.01 1.68 4.97
N GLY A 62 9.40 0.40 4.89
CA GLY A 62 10.08 -0.31 5.96
C GLY A 62 11.61 -0.16 5.93
N PHE A 63 12.25 -0.28 7.09
CA PHE A 63 13.71 -0.28 7.19
C PHE A 63 14.32 -1.66 6.85
N ARG A 64 14.58 -1.92 5.56
CA ARG A 64 15.54 -2.95 5.13
C ARG A 64 16.37 -2.42 3.97
N ALA A 65 17.49 -1.77 4.29
CA ALA A 65 18.40 -1.13 3.33
C ALA A 65 19.14 -2.11 2.36
N ARG A 66 18.67 -3.37 2.27
CA ARG A 66 19.19 -4.41 1.39
C ARG A 66 18.12 -5.41 0.90
N ASP A 67 16.85 -5.25 1.27
CA ASP A 67 15.73 -5.93 0.57
C ASP A 67 15.33 -5.02 -0.60
N ARG A 68 16.23 -4.87 -1.59
CA ARG A 68 15.78 -4.48 -2.93
C ARG A 68 15.15 -5.73 -3.52
N GLU A 69 13.84 -5.70 -3.72
CA GLU A 69 13.09 -6.86 -4.19
C GLU A 69 13.18 -6.91 -5.72
N GLU A 70 13.51 -8.09 -6.28
CA GLU A 70 13.59 -8.29 -7.73
C GLU A 70 12.28 -7.87 -8.41
N GLY A 71 12.36 -6.79 -9.18
CA GLY A 71 11.27 -6.27 -9.98
C GLY A 71 11.06 -7.04 -11.29
N PRO A 72 10.13 -6.55 -12.14
CA PRO A 72 10.13 -6.94 -13.55
C PRO A 72 11.51 -6.72 -14.19
N GLU A 73 11.86 -7.57 -15.15
CA GLU A 73 13.16 -7.58 -15.85
C GLU A 73 14.41 -7.71 -14.94
N GLY A 74 14.25 -8.16 -13.69
CA GLY A 74 15.35 -8.34 -12.74
C GLY A 74 15.91 -7.02 -12.17
N LEU A 75 15.12 -5.94 -12.25
CA LEU A 75 15.52 -4.60 -11.82
C LEU A 75 15.33 -4.39 -10.31
N ASP A 76 16.15 -3.51 -9.75
CA ASP A 76 16.07 -3.09 -8.35
C ASP A 76 14.85 -2.17 -8.11
N MET A 77 13.99 -2.56 -7.15
CA MET A 77 12.76 -1.82 -6.83
C MET A 77 12.73 -1.34 -5.38
N LEU A 78 12.42 -0.05 -5.18
CA LEU A 78 12.15 0.53 -3.87
C LEU A 78 10.63 0.60 -3.62
N TRP A 79 10.15 -0.22 -2.70
CA TRP A 79 8.72 -0.42 -2.42
C TRP A 79 8.19 0.44 -1.27
N TRP A 80 7.03 1.05 -1.49
CA TRP A 80 6.26 1.80 -0.49
C TRP A 80 4.80 1.36 -0.52
N SER A 81 4.19 1.07 0.63
CA SER A 81 2.74 0.86 0.72
C SER A 81 2.04 2.19 0.92
N LEU A 82 0.97 2.46 0.16
CA LEU A 82 0.14 3.63 0.39
C LEU A 82 -0.62 3.49 1.71
N SER A 83 -0.80 4.61 2.41
CA SER A 83 -1.52 4.61 3.67
C SER A 83 -2.60 5.69 3.71
N LEU A 84 -3.63 5.41 4.50
CA LEU A 84 -4.81 6.24 4.67
C LEU A 84 -4.96 6.53 6.16
N GLY A 85 -4.89 7.80 6.54
CA GLY A 85 -5.11 8.26 7.90
C GLY A 85 -6.58 8.54 8.17
N ALA A 86 -6.86 9.00 9.39
CA ALA A 86 -8.21 9.37 9.81
C ALA A 86 -8.82 10.49 8.94
N GLU A 87 -8.01 11.41 8.43
CA GLU A 87 -8.46 12.51 7.57
C GLU A 87 -8.86 12.04 6.17
N GLU A 88 -8.04 11.22 5.50
CA GLU A 88 -8.39 10.64 4.20
C GLU A 88 -9.66 9.80 4.30
N MET A 89 -9.82 9.05 5.39
CA MET A 89 -11.00 8.24 5.66
C MET A 89 -12.24 9.10 5.91
N ALA A 90 -12.18 10.12 6.76
CA ALA A 90 -13.29 11.04 7.00
C ALA A 90 -13.70 11.76 5.71
N SER A 91 -12.72 12.21 4.92
CA SER A 91 -12.92 12.84 3.62
C SER A 91 -13.57 11.89 2.59
N ALA A 92 -13.16 10.61 2.58
CA ALA A 92 -13.73 9.59 1.72
C ALA A 92 -15.15 9.18 2.14
N GLU A 93 -15.43 9.13 3.45
CA GLU A 93 -16.78 8.92 3.99
C GLU A 93 -17.71 10.07 3.62
N GLN A 94 -17.24 11.32 3.77
CA GLN A 94 -18.00 12.51 3.38
C GLN A 94 -18.36 12.49 1.88
N ARG A 95 -17.40 12.19 0.99
CA ARG A 95 -17.68 12.04 -0.46
C ARG A 95 -18.73 10.96 -0.74
N LEU A 96 -18.59 9.79 -0.11
CA LEU A 96 -19.51 8.66 -0.30
C LEU A 96 -20.94 9.03 0.17
N LEU A 97 -21.07 9.71 1.30
CA LEU A 97 -22.37 10.15 1.83
C LEU A 97 -22.99 11.27 0.97
N GLN A 98 -22.19 12.24 0.50
CA GLN A 98 -22.65 13.31 -0.40
C GLN A 98 -23.14 12.77 -1.75
N ALA A 99 -22.42 11.81 -2.34
CA ALA A 99 -22.78 11.22 -3.63
C ALA A 99 -24.08 10.39 -3.55
N ARG A 100 -24.32 9.73 -2.42
CA ARG A 100 -25.44 8.78 -2.24
C ARG A 100 -26.67 9.37 -1.56
N TYR A 101 -26.50 10.43 -0.78
CA TYR A 101 -27.57 11.13 -0.06
C TYR A 101 -27.40 12.66 -0.24
N PRO A 102 -27.64 13.20 -1.45
CA PRO A 102 -27.41 14.62 -1.74
C PRO A 102 -28.32 15.57 -0.95
N ASP A 103 -29.55 15.14 -0.63
CA ASP A 103 -30.55 15.96 0.07
C ASP A 103 -30.43 15.93 1.62
N ARG A 104 -29.27 15.51 2.13
CA ARG A 104 -29.01 15.34 3.57
C ARG A 104 -28.88 16.68 4.29
N THR A 105 -29.53 16.82 5.44
CA THR A 105 -29.48 18.07 6.24
C THR A 105 -28.16 18.23 7.00
N GLU A 106 -27.82 19.45 7.42
CA GLU A 106 -26.65 19.69 8.28
C GLU A 106 -26.72 18.96 9.62
N GLU A 107 -27.92 18.79 10.18
CA GLU A 107 -28.13 18.07 11.45
C GLU A 107 -27.79 16.59 11.26
N GLN A 108 -28.34 15.96 10.20
CA GLN A 108 -27.98 14.60 9.79
C GLN A 108 -26.49 14.47 9.42
N ALA A 109 -25.84 15.55 9.00
CA ALA A 109 -24.40 15.58 8.74
C ALA A 109 -23.58 15.50 10.04
N ARG A 110 -23.98 16.24 11.07
CA ARG A 110 -23.27 16.35 12.36
C ARG A 110 -23.48 15.15 13.29
N GLU A 111 -24.65 14.53 13.28
CA GLU A 111 -24.98 13.39 14.17
C GLU A 111 -24.41 12.04 13.70
N GLN A 112 -23.79 11.99 12.52
CA GLN A 112 -23.30 10.74 11.93
C GLN A 112 -21.97 10.30 12.53
N THR A 113 -21.99 9.16 13.21
CA THR A 113 -20.80 8.41 13.60
C THR A 113 -20.06 7.87 12.38
N SER A 114 -18.72 7.98 12.35
CA SER A 114 -17.93 7.36 11.28
C SER A 114 -18.11 5.85 11.27
N PHE A 115 -18.32 5.31 10.07
CA PHE A 115 -18.48 3.87 9.85
C PHE A 115 -17.30 3.26 9.08
N LEU A 116 -16.56 4.03 8.27
CA LEU A 116 -15.41 3.51 7.51
C LEU A 116 -14.32 2.95 8.44
N GLN A 117 -14.11 3.54 9.62
CA GLN A 117 -13.17 3.03 10.63
C GLN A 117 -13.41 1.57 11.02
N ARG A 118 -14.66 1.09 10.96
CA ARG A 118 -15.00 -0.30 11.30
C ARG A 118 -14.51 -1.32 10.27
N PHE A 119 -14.18 -0.87 9.06
CA PHE A 119 -13.67 -1.71 7.96
C PHE A 119 -12.16 -1.56 7.76
N ALA A 120 -11.53 -0.59 8.44
CA ALA A 120 -10.13 -0.18 8.35
C ALA A 120 -9.15 -1.19 8.99
N THR A 121 -9.34 -2.47 8.66
CA THR A 121 -8.59 -3.62 9.19
C THR A 121 -7.42 -4.02 8.29
N SER A 122 -7.30 -3.40 7.12
CA SER A 122 -6.23 -3.68 6.14
C SER A 122 -4.93 -2.92 6.48
N PRO A 123 -3.74 -3.43 6.14
CA PRO A 123 -2.47 -2.87 6.62
C PRO A 123 -2.23 -1.43 6.14
N ALA A 124 -2.84 -1.03 5.03
CA ALA A 124 -2.85 0.35 4.54
C ALA A 124 -3.44 1.35 5.56
N PHE A 125 -4.33 0.90 6.44
CA PHE A 125 -5.01 1.71 7.47
C PHE A 125 -4.42 1.53 8.87
N LEU A 126 -3.54 0.56 9.06
CA LEU A 126 -2.99 0.24 10.38
C LEU A 126 -1.69 1.02 10.63
N ASP A 127 -1.49 1.38 11.90
CA ASP A 127 -0.24 1.98 12.35
C ASP A 127 0.77 0.95 12.88
N THR A 128 0.36 -0.30 13.05
CA THR A 128 1.27 -1.43 13.27
C THR A 128 2.10 -1.76 12.01
N SER A 129 3.22 -2.44 12.19
CA SER A 129 4.10 -2.90 11.10
C SER A 129 4.20 -4.41 11.09
N ARG A 130 4.22 -5.02 9.90
CA ARG A 130 4.45 -6.47 9.73
C ARG A 130 5.93 -6.81 9.42
N LEU A 131 6.79 -5.79 9.33
CA LEU A 131 8.17 -5.87 8.83
C LEU A 131 9.25 -5.44 9.86
N GLY A 132 8.87 -4.95 11.03
CA GLY A 132 9.76 -4.52 12.12
C GLY A 132 9.33 -3.21 12.78
N SER A 133 9.96 -2.84 13.90
CA SER A 133 9.58 -1.71 14.77
C SER A 133 9.75 -0.30 14.18
N TYR A 134 10.24 -0.18 12.94
CA TYR A 134 10.51 1.11 12.30
C TYR A 134 9.93 1.20 10.90
N ARG A 135 9.35 2.36 10.59
CA ARG A 135 9.00 2.76 9.22
C ARG A 135 9.32 4.23 8.98
N PHE A 136 9.53 4.56 7.72
CA PHE A 136 9.36 5.92 7.25
C PHE A 136 7.93 6.13 6.77
N THR A 137 7.38 7.31 7.04
CA THR A 137 6.05 7.73 6.59
C THR A 137 6.21 9.06 5.87
N PHE A 138 6.13 9.10 4.54
CA PHE A 138 6.34 10.31 3.74
C PHE A 138 5.09 10.69 2.94
N PRO A 139 4.89 11.98 2.63
CA PRO A 139 3.96 12.41 1.59
C PRO A 139 4.33 11.77 0.24
N LEU A 140 3.34 11.23 -0.48
CA LEU A 140 3.55 10.56 -1.76
C LEU A 140 4.04 11.54 -2.84
N ASP A 141 3.58 12.79 -2.79
CA ASP A 141 4.06 13.87 -3.66
C ASP A 141 5.51 14.28 -3.35
N GLU A 142 5.94 14.24 -2.09
CA GLU A 142 7.36 14.42 -1.73
C GLU A 142 8.23 13.29 -2.32
N LEU A 143 7.80 12.03 -2.21
CA LEU A 143 8.51 10.89 -2.82
C LEU A 143 8.60 11.02 -4.34
N LEU A 144 7.47 11.29 -5.02
CA LEU A 144 7.42 11.50 -6.47
C LEU A 144 8.28 12.70 -6.91
N LYS A 145 8.25 13.81 -6.17
CA LYS A 145 9.08 14.99 -6.42
C LYS A 145 10.57 14.68 -6.26
N ARG A 146 10.98 13.96 -5.22
CA ARG A 146 12.38 13.55 -5.00
C ARG A 146 12.84 12.60 -6.11
N TYR A 147 12.01 11.65 -6.52
CA TYR A 147 12.27 10.76 -7.65
C TYR A 147 12.44 11.55 -8.97
N ARG A 148 11.53 12.49 -9.26
CA ARG A 148 11.60 13.41 -10.40
C ARG A 148 12.91 14.19 -10.43
N GLU A 149 13.28 14.81 -9.31
CA GLU A 149 14.46 15.68 -9.18
C GLU A 149 15.79 14.91 -9.23
N ARG A 150 15.84 13.68 -8.70
CA ARG A 150 17.08 12.88 -8.61
C ARG A 150 17.29 11.91 -9.77
N LEU A 151 16.22 11.28 -10.27
CA LEU A 151 16.30 10.12 -11.17
C LEU A 151 15.66 10.38 -12.55
N CYS A 152 14.81 11.41 -12.67
CA CYS A 152 14.22 11.83 -13.95
C CYS A 152 14.81 13.14 -14.51
N VAL A 153 15.82 13.72 -13.85
CA VAL A 153 16.44 15.00 -14.23
C VAL A 153 15.37 16.09 -14.43
N GLY A 154 14.41 16.16 -13.50
CA GLY A 154 13.30 17.12 -13.52
C GLY A 154 12.10 16.77 -14.41
N HIS A 155 12.19 15.75 -15.27
CA HIS A 155 11.07 15.30 -16.11
C HIS A 155 10.07 14.50 -15.28
N GLU A 156 8.77 14.67 -15.53
CA GLU A 156 7.74 13.95 -14.76
C GLU A 156 7.92 12.42 -14.82
N PRO A 157 7.87 11.70 -13.68
CA PRO A 157 7.99 10.24 -13.66
C PRO A 157 6.82 9.58 -14.38
N ILE A 158 7.07 8.40 -14.96
CA ILE A 158 6.07 7.67 -15.73
C ILE A 158 5.51 6.55 -14.85
N LEU A 159 4.17 6.44 -14.82
CA LEU A 159 3.43 5.55 -13.94
C LEU A 159 2.75 4.43 -14.75
N HIS A 160 3.11 3.19 -14.46
CA HIS A 160 2.53 2.00 -15.07
C HIS A 160 1.88 1.07 -14.03
N VAL A 161 0.88 0.33 -14.49
CA VAL A 161 0.28 -0.81 -13.80
C VAL A 161 1.32 -1.92 -13.73
N ASN A 162 1.89 -2.19 -12.54
CA ASN A 162 3.00 -3.14 -12.39
C ASN A 162 2.52 -4.59 -12.28
N GLU A 163 1.87 -4.96 -11.18
CA GLU A 163 1.30 -6.30 -10.99
C GLU A 163 0.15 -6.32 -9.97
N THR A 164 -0.69 -7.35 -10.07
CA THR A 164 -1.60 -7.80 -9.00
C THR A 164 -0.92 -8.96 -8.28
N VAL A 165 -0.68 -8.82 -6.97
CA VAL A 165 -0.12 -9.88 -6.13
C VAL A 165 -1.17 -10.36 -5.14
N LEU A 166 -1.44 -11.66 -5.12
CA LEU A 166 -2.31 -12.33 -4.17
C LEU A 166 -1.46 -13.05 -3.13
N TYR A 167 -1.54 -12.56 -1.90
CA TYR A 167 -0.96 -13.20 -0.73
C TYR A 167 -1.95 -14.19 -0.11
N LYS A 168 -1.58 -14.74 1.05
CA LYS A 168 -2.41 -15.66 1.83
C LYS A 168 -3.74 -15.04 2.30
N GLN A 169 -3.75 -13.73 2.57
CA GLN A 169 -4.87 -13.03 3.21
C GLN A 169 -5.19 -11.64 2.63
N GLU A 170 -4.49 -11.17 1.59
CA GLU A 170 -4.77 -9.87 0.97
C GLU A 170 -4.40 -9.93 -0.52
N VAL A 171 -4.99 -9.05 -1.33
CA VAL A 171 -4.43 -8.70 -2.64
C VAL A 171 -3.72 -7.35 -2.52
N MET A 172 -2.65 -7.17 -3.28
CA MET A 172 -1.94 -5.92 -3.46
C MET A 172 -1.92 -5.56 -4.95
N TYR A 173 -2.32 -4.32 -5.25
CA TYR A 173 -2.15 -3.73 -6.58
C TYR A 173 -0.94 -2.82 -6.55
N SER A 174 0.04 -3.06 -7.43
CA SER A 174 1.28 -2.27 -7.45
C SER A 174 1.34 -1.34 -8.66
N VAL A 175 1.83 -0.13 -8.43
CA VAL A 175 2.13 0.88 -9.47
C VAL A 175 3.64 1.01 -9.60
N LEU A 176 4.15 0.81 -10.81
CA LEU A 176 5.54 1.06 -11.17
C LEU A 176 5.70 2.56 -11.42
N VAL A 177 6.70 3.17 -10.81
CA VAL A 177 7.20 4.51 -11.14
C VAL A 177 8.60 4.35 -11.71
N HIS A 178 8.83 4.83 -12.92
CA HIS A 178 10.16 4.82 -13.53
C HIS A 178 10.51 6.14 -14.22
N SER A 179 11.80 6.29 -14.52
CA SER A 179 12.34 7.40 -15.31
C SER A 179 12.17 7.17 -16.80
N HIS A 180 12.07 8.25 -17.57
CA HIS A 180 11.91 8.20 -19.03
C HIS A 180 13.09 7.57 -19.77
N PHE A 181 14.26 7.45 -19.13
CA PHE A 181 15.41 6.73 -19.68
C PHE A 181 15.18 5.22 -19.82
N ASN A 182 14.22 4.66 -19.06
CA ASN A 182 13.95 3.23 -18.98
C ASN A 182 12.60 2.84 -19.64
N ASN A 183 12.09 3.68 -20.56
CA ASN A 183 10.83 3.43 -21.28
C ASN A 183 10.83 2.09 -22.02
N ASP A 184 11.93 1.78 -22.70
CA ASP A 184 12.11 0.58 -23.54
C ASP A 184 11.89 -0.72 -22.73
N LEU A 185 12.13 -0.69 -21.41
CA LEU A 185 11.93 -1.83 -20.50
C LEU A 185 10.44 -2.05 -20.14
N PHE A 186 9.61 -1.02 -20.30
CA PHE A 186 8.23 -0.99 -19.82
C PHE A 186 7.18 -0.68 -20.90
N GLU A 187 7.53 -0.68 -22.18
CA GLU A 187 6.60 -0.43 -23.31
C GLU A 187 5.36 -1.33 -23.28
N ASN A 188 5.52 -2.57 -22.80
CA ASN A 188 4.44 -3.56 -22.70
C ASN A 188 3.53 -3.36 -21.48
N PHE A 189 3.92 -2.52 -20.52
CA PHE A 189 3.15 -2.27 -19.30
C PHE A 189 2.10 -1.19 -19.58
N LYS A 190 0.89 -1.36 -19.03
CA LYS A 190 -0.18 -0.37 -19.22
C LYS A 190 0.09 0.87 -18.38
N LEU A 191 0.07 2.06 -18.98
CA LEU A 191 0.06 3.32 -18.24
C LEU A 191 -1.10 3.34 -17.23
N VAL A 192 -0.87 3.89 -16.04
CA VAL A 192 -1.95 4.12 -15.06
C VAL A 192 -2.89 5.19 -15.64
N PRO A 193 -4.18 4.89 -15.85
CA PRO A 193 -5.12 5.88 -16.35
C PRO A 193 -5.35 6.98 -15.29
N LYS A 194 -5.55 8.21 -15.76
CA LYS A 194 -6.06 9.32 -14.93
C LYS A 194 -7.38 8.89 -14.26
N PRO A 195 -7.65 9.34 -13.02
CA PRO A 195 -8.49 8.61 -12.06
C PRO A 195 -9.87 8.22 -12.61
N TYR A 196 -10.14 6.91 -12.62
CA TYR A 196 -11.43 6.33 -12.98
C TYR A 196 -12.45 6.55 -11.85
N GLN A 197 -13.59 7.15 -12.19
CA GLN A 197 -14.79 7.15 -11.36
C GLN A 197 -15.64 5.88 -11.61
N ASN A 198 -16.62 5.62 -10.72
CA ASN A 198 -17.62 4.54 -10.70
C ASN A 198 -17.22 3.26 -9.91
N GLN A 199 -18.12 2.49 -9.27
CA GLN A 199 -19.60 2.47 -9.36
C GLN A 199 -20.26 1.92 -8.05
N ASP A 200 -21.54 2.26 -7.84
CA ASP A 200 -22.34 2.09 -6.62
C ASP A 200 -22.77 0.63 -6.29
N VAL A 201 -23.11 0.35 -5.00
CA VAL A 201 -23.87 -0.85 -4.53
C VAL A 201 -24.42 -0.73 -3.09
N THR A 202 -25.50 -1.48 -2.83
CA THR A 202 -26.51 -1.36 -1.75
C THR A 202 -26.99 -2.75 -1.26
N HIS A 203 -27.05 -3.14 0.03
CA HIS A 203 -26.70 -2.56 1.34
C HIS A 203 -26.34 -3.70 2.35
N LEU A 204 -25.55 -3.41 3.41
CA LEU A 204 -25.66 -3.87 4.84
C LEU A 204 -24.30 -3.74 5.59
N ILE A 205 -24.30 -3.81 6.94
CA ILE A 205 -23.12 -3.55 7.81
C ILE A 205 -22.61 -4.86 8.44
N PRO A 206 -21.33 -5.26 8.27
CA PRO A 206 -20.77 -6.49 8.83
C PRO A 206 -20.12 -6.34 10.22
N ASP A 207 -19.81 -7.51 10.78
CA ASP A 207 -18.95 -7.74 11.94
C ASP A 207 -17.46 -7.70 11.54
N PRO A 208 -16.67 -6.72 12.04
CA PRO A 208 -15.24 -6.60 11.74
C PRO A 208 -14.39 -7.78 12.22
N GLN A 209 -14.82 -8.51 13.27
CA GLN A 209 -13.97 -9.49 13.95
C GLN A 209 -13.73 -10.79 13.15
N LYS A 210 -14.49 -11.02 12.07
CA LYS A 210 -14.43 -12.26 11.25
C LYS A 210 -13.80 -12.08 9.86
N HIS A 211 -13.41 -10.85 9.50
CA HIS A 211 -13.14 -10.46 8.12
C HIS A 211 -11.91 -9.57 7.95
N GLN A 212 -10.84 -9.80 8.72
CA GLN A 212 -9.55 -9.15 8.46
C GLN A 212 -9.20 -9.31 6.97
N PHE A 213 -8.92 -8.17 6.33
CA PHE A 213 -8.39 -7.99 4.97
C PHE A 213 -9.33 -8.13 3.76
N TYR A 214 -10.50 -8.79 3.84
CA TYR A 214 -11.38 -9.10 2.67
C TYR A 214 -12.02 -7.91 1.93
N VAL A 215 -11.81 -6.69 2.41
CA VAL A 215 -12.65 -5.52 2.11
C VAL A 215 -11.88 -4.48 1.31
N TRP A 216 -10.63 -4.19 1.73
CA TRP A 216 -9.78 -3.17 1.14
C TRP A 216 -8.38 -3.75 0.93
N ASP A 217 -8.13 -4.16 -0.31
CA ASP A 217 -6.82 -4.61 -0.79
C ASP A 217 -5.74 -3.51 -0.63
N ASN A 218 -4.47 -3.90 -0.55
CA ASN A 218 -3.35 -2.97 -0.44
C ASN A 218 -3.03 -2.30 -1.79
N ILE A 219 -2.51 -1.08 -1.76
CA ILE A 219 -1.92 -0.42 -2.93
C ILE A 219 -0.47 -0.09 -2.61
N ALA A 220 0.45 -0.52 -3.46
CA ALA A 220 1.87 -0.22 -3.33
C ALA A 220 2.40 0.58 -4.52
N VAL A 221 3.42 1.38 -4.27
CA VAL A 221 4.19 2.10 -5.29
C VAL A 221 5.61 1.55 -5.26
N ALA A 222 6.08 1.11 -6.42
CA ALA A 222 7.39 0.52 -6.62
C ALA A 222 8.20 1.45 -7.53
N PHE A 223 9.21 2.12 -6.97
CA PHE A 223 10.09 3.00 -7.72
C PHE A 223 11.24 2.18 -8.31
N GLN A 224 11.36 2.16 -9.63
CA GLN A 224 12.49 1.52 -10.30
C GLN A 224 13.75 2.36 -10.09
N MET A 225 14.83 1.71 -9.69
CA MET A 225 16.12 2.32 -9.44
C MET A 225 17.23 1.39 -9.94
N ASP A 226 18.33 1.95 -10.43
CA ASP A 226 19.51 1.16 -10.80
C ASP A 226 20.40 0.91 -9.56
N ASP A 227 21.28 -0.09 -9.59
CA ASP A 227 22.06 -0.54 -8.42
C ASP A 227 22.79 0.56 -7.64
N SER A 228 23.26 1.60 -8.33
CA SER A 228 24.00 2.73 -7.77
C SER A 228 23.12 3.92 -7.33
N GLN A 229 21.83 3.89 -7.64
CA GLN A 229 20.90 4.99 -7.38
C GLN A 229 20.35 4.95 -5.94
N MET A 230 20.11 6.13 -5.39
CA MET A 230 19.53 6.33 -4.06
C MET A 230 18.61 7.54 -4.05
N LEU A 231 17.40 7.40 -3.50
CA LEU A 231 16.61 8.56 -3.08
C LEU A 231 17.28 9.18 -1.87
N THR A 232 17.83 10.38 -2.04
CA THR A 232 18.50 11.12 -0.97
C THR A 232 17.53 12.04 -0.26
N PHE A 233 17.54 11.95 1.07
CA PHE A 233 16.77 12.75 1.99
C PHE A 233 17.76 13.45 2.93
N ASP A 234 17.42 14.64 3.41
CA ASP A 234 18.22 15.29 4.45
C ASP A 234 18.08 14.51 5.79
N MET A 235 19.11 14.55 6.63
CA MET A 235 19.17 13.82 7.88
C MET A 235 18.03 14.19 8.84
N TYR A 236 17.58 15.44 8.83
CA TYR A 236 16.46 15.92 9.63
C TYR A 236 15.12 15.49 9.03
N ASN A 237 14.92 15.66 7.72
CA ASN A 237 13.76 15.16 6.97
C ASN A 237 13.57 13.63 7.09
N LEU A 238 14.64 12.82 7.17
CA LEU A 238 14.52 11.40 7.53
C LEU A 238 14.01 11.21 8.95
N ARG A 239 14.60 11.92 9.91
CA ARG A 239 14.27 11.79 11.34
C ARG A 239 12.85 12.25 11.69
N ASP A 240 12.35 13.26 10.99
CA ASP A 240 10.99 13.79 11.09
C ASP A 240 9.93 12.83 10.55
N HIS A 241 10.30 11.94 9.62
CA HIS A 241 9.40 10.96 9.00
C HIS A 241 9.60 9.53 9.53
N LEU A 242 10.59 9.30 10.40
CA LEU A 242 10.79 8.04 11.11
C LEU A 242 9.71 7.86 12.19
N ARG A 243 9.05 6.71 12.18
CA ARG A 243 7.97 6.35 13.11
C ARG A 243 8.26 5.00 13.76
N PHE A 244 7.88 4.87 15.03
CA PHE A 244 7.86 3.58 15.71
C PHE A 244 6.64 2.77 15.25
N CYS A 245 6.70 1.45 15.35
CA CYS A 245 5.60 0.57 14.98
C CYS A 245 5.47 -0.61 15.93
N GLU A 246 4.29 -0.74 16.54
CA GLU A 246 3.90 -1.95 17.25
C GLU A 246 3.77 -3.16 16.29
N PRO A 247 3.93 -4.41 16.79
CA PRO A 247 3.82 -5.61 15.98
C PRO A 247 2.44 -5.80 15.33
N GLY A 248 2.41 -5.75 14.01
CA GLY A 248 1.25 -6.04 13.18
C GLY A 248 1.07 -7.55 12.95
N GLN A 249 -0.17 -7.97 12.76
CA GLN A 249 -0.52 -9.39 12.56
C GLN A 249 -1.16 -9.61 11.18
N PRO A 250 -0.80 -10.70 10.46
CA PRO A 250 0.32 -11.60 10.75
C PRO A 250 1.67 -10.91 10.50
N GLN A 251 2.73 -11.31 11.20
CA GLN A 251 4.10 -10.93 10.85
C GLN A 251 4.51 -11.57 9.51
N ILE A 252 5.23 -10.83 8.65
CA ILE A 252 5.60 -11.30 7.29
C ILE A 252 6.86 -12.18 7.28
N SER A 253 7.71 -12.07 8.30
CA SER A 253 8.89 -12.93 8.49
C SER A 253 9.01 -13.25 9.98
N PRO A 254 9.28 -14.52 10.35
CA PRO A 254 9.47 -14.91 11.75
C PRO A 254 10.74 -14.32 12.36
N ASP A 255 11.68 -13.86 11.52
CA ASP A 255 12.94 -13.21 11.90
C ASP A 255 12.79 -11.68 12.04
N CYS A 256 11.58 -11.13 11.88
CA CYS A 256 11.29 -9.74 12.22
C CYS A 256 11.27 -9.58 13.75
N GLU A 257 12.44 -9.35 14.35
CA GLU A 257 12.52 -8.91 15.74
C GLU A 257 11.86 -7.53 15.88
N PHE A 258 10.94 -7.42 16.85
CA PHE A 258 10.37 -6.16 17.27
C PHE A 258 10.96 -5.79 18.62
N THR A 259 11.57 -4.62 18.68
CA THR A 259 12.04 -4.01 19.93
C THR A 259 10.91 -3.21 20.57
N THR A 260 11.00 -3.03 21.88
CA THR A 260 10.14 -2.11 22.64
C THR A 260 10.35 -0.66 22.20
N TYR A 261 9.43 0.22 22.60
CA TYR A 261 9.54 1.66 22.35
C TYR A 261 10.80 2.26 22.98
N ASP A 262 11.16 1.86 24.20
CA ASP A 262 12.31 2.40 24.91
C ASP A 262 13.64 2.00 24.24
N GLU A 263 13.79 0.72 23.87
CA GLU A 263 14.93 0.24 23.07
C GLU A 263 15.00 0.93 21.71
N ALA A 264 13.85 1.12 21.05
CA ALA A 264 13.78 1.81 19.76
C ALA A 264 14.19 3.29 19.87
N LYS A 265 13.76 3.95 20.94
CA LYS A 265 14.14 5.33 21.26
C LYS A 265 15.64 5.43 21.58
N GLU A 266 16.20 4.53 22.38
CA GLU A 266 17.64 4.51 22.68
C GLU A 266 18.47 4.32 21.41
N MET A 267 18.08 3.40 20.52
CA MET A 267 18.74 3.23 19.23
C MET A 267 18.68 4.50 18.36
N VAL A 268 17.51 5.15 18.26
CA VAL A 268 17.37 6.38 17.46
C VAL A 268 18.13 7.55 18.08
N ASP A 269 18.13 7.69 19.40
CA ASP A 269 18.91 8.72 20.11
C ASP A 269 20.42 8.50 19.93
N CYS A 270 20.91 7.26 19.76
CA CYS A 270 22.30 6.98 19.38
C CYS A 270 22.68 7.48 17.98
N TYR A 271 21.76 7.42 17.00
CA TYR A 271 21.99 7.92 15.63
C TYR A 271 21.70 9.42 15.47
N TRP A 272 20.79 9.98 16.27
CA TRP A 272 20.40 11.39 16.24
C TRP A 272 20.43 12.05 17.66
N PRO A 273 21.60 12.10 18.33
CA PRO A 273 21.71 12.48 19.75
C PRO A 273 21.31 13.92 20.10
N TYR A 274 21.17 14.78 19.09
CA TYR A 274 20.77 16.18 19.24
C TYR A 274 19.36 16.47 18.70
N TYR A 275 18.53 15.44 18.47
CA TYR A 275 17.23 15.57 17.81
C TYR A 275 16.10 14.86 18.57
N HIS A 276 15.44 15.61 19.47
CA HIS A 276 14.55 15.08 20.50
C HIS A 276 13.06 14.96 20.09
N THR A 277 12.75 14.86 18.79
CA THR A 277 11.37 14.62 18.34
C THR A 277 10.90 13.22 18.75
N PRO A 278 9.71 13.05 19.35
CA PRO A 278 9.23 11.72 19.74
C PRO A 278 9.09 10.76 18.55
N LEU A 279 9.23 9.46 18.80
CA LEU A 279 8.95 8.41 17.83
C LEU A 279 7.46 8.04 17.86
N TYR A 280 6.62 8.92 17.30
CA TYR A 280 5.21 8.61 17.08
C TYR A 280 5.01 7.45 16.08
#